data_AF-A0A351K4S5-F1
#
_entry.id   AF-A0A351K4S5-F1
#
_cell.length_a   1.000
_cell.length_b   1.000
_cell.length_c   1.000
_cell.angle_alpha   90.00
_cell.angle_beta   90.00
_cell.angle_gamma   90.00
#
_symmetry.space_group_name_H-M   'P 1'
#
loop_
_entity.id
_entity.type
_entity.pdbx_description
1 polymer ?
#
loop_
_entity_poly.entity_id
_entity_poly.type
_entity_poly.pdbx_seq_one_letter_code
_entity_poly.pdbx_strand_id
1 'polypeptide(L)'
;MNVQSDTSLDDESGIRRTRPTTGYALSLVIAGAEIDEAQLAAAIADIGAEVRSSETVEGGLKALVACSGTAQQAEVLSVVEKVDGVDSVSSSDTTFDLHVDGKIVVSPRIPIVGPDELAMAYTPGVGRVSTHIAEEPSAVWRFTGRSNAVAVLSNGTAVLGLGDIGPEAAMPVMEGKAVLFKQFAGVDAYPVCVDAPTVDDVVAVGAAIAPTFGGINLED
;
A
#
# COMPACT_ATOMS: atom_id res chain seq x y z
N MET A 1 -1.85 -15.61 -20.86
CA MET A 1 -3.05 -14.78 -21.09
C MET A 1 -2.60 -13.35 -20.91
N ASN A 2 -2.53 -12.58 -22.00
CA ASN A 2 -2.18 -11.17 -21.97
C ASN A 2 -3.29 -10.41 -21.26
N VAL A 3 -2.96 -9.78 -20.13
CA VAL A 3 -3.80 -8.74 -19.53
C VAL A 3 -3.40 -7.45 -20.24
N GLN A 4 -4.26 -6.96 -21.13
CA GLN A 4 -4.17 -5.58 -21.61
C GLN A 4 -4.49 -4.69 -20.40
N SER A 5 -3.50 -3.93 -19.95
CA SER A 5 -3.68 -2.82 -19.02
C SER A 5 -4.42 -1.71 -19.76
N ASP A 6 -5.66 -1.45 -19.37
CA ASP A 6 -6.44 -0.32 -19.87
C ASP A 6 -5.84 0.99 -19.30
N THR A 7 -5.27 1.81 -20.19
CA THR A 7 -4.52 3.04 -19.89
C THR A 7 -5.38 4.30 -19.96
N SER A 8 -6.65 4.25 -19.57
CA SER A 8 -7.62 5.33 -19.84
C SER A 8 -7.92 6.29 -18.67
N LEU A 9 -7.07 6.35 -17.63
CA LEU A 9 -7.28 7.28 -16.51
C LEU A 9 -6.48 8.59 -16.55
N ASP A 10 -5.68 8.80 -17.59
CA ASP A 10 -5.10 10.09 -17.88
C ASP A 10 -5.87 10.70 -19.05
N ASP A 11 -6.59 11.83 -18.83
CA ASP A 11 -6.89 12.91 -19.81
C ASP A 11 -8.36 13.38 -19.91
N GLU A 12 -8.90 14.04 -18.87
CA GLU A 12 -10.08 14.94 -19.02
C GLU A 12 -9.97 16.27 -18.21
N SER A 13 -8.78 16.79 -17.94
CA SER A 13 -8.66 18.17 -17.42
C SER A 13 -7.45 18.91 -17.99
N GLY A 14 -7.70 19.98 -18.75
CA GLY A 14 -6.71 20.78 -19.48
C GLY A 14 -5.35 20.88 -18.80
N ILE A 15 -4.35 20.29 -19.46
CA ILE A 15 -3.02 19.93 -18.96
C ILE A 15 -2.27 21.12 -18.35
N ARG A 16 -2.24 21.18 -17.02
CA ARG A 16 -1.11 21.72 -16.28
C ARG A 16 -0.10 20.57 -16.20
N ARG A 17 1.05 20.66 -16.88
CA ARG A 17 2.11 19.63 -16.76
C ARG A 17 2.34 19.35 -15.27
N THR A 18 1.94 18.17 -14.82
CA THR A 18 2.10 17.75 -13.44
C THR A 18 3.59 17.66 -13.17
N ARG A 19 4.05 18.20 -12.03
CA ARG A 19 5.48 18.13 -11.70
C ARG A 19 5.85 16.67 -11.41
N PRO A 20 7.07 16.23 -11.78
CA PRO A 20 7.57 14.93 -11.39
C PRO A 20 7.43 14.68 -9.88
N THR A 21 6.93 13.50 -9.52
CA THR A 21 6.67 13.11 -8.14
C THR A 21 7.18 11.70 -7.87
N THR A 22 7.49 11.41 -6.61
CA THR A 22 7.88 10.06 -6.19
C THR A 22 6.75 9.04 -6.31
N GLY A 23 5.49 9.50 -6.40
CA GLY A 23 4.35 8.61 -6.66
C GLY A 23 4.37 7.92 -8.03
N TYR A 24 5.18 8.40 -8.98
CA TYR A 24 5.42 7.78 -10.27
C TYR A 24 6.91 7.51 -10.50
N ALA A 25 7.71 7.34 -9.44
CA ALA A 25 9.14 7.15 -9.60
C ALA A 25 9.52 5.73 -10.06
N LEU A 26 10.51 5.65 -10.95
CA LEU A 26 11.15 4.42 -11.38
C LEU A 26 12.48 4.23 -10.65
N SER A 27 12.70 3.04 -10.11
CA SER A 27 14.02 2.54 -9.72
C SER A 27 14.65 1.88 -10.94
N LEU A 28 15.75 2.44 -11.44
CA LEU A 28 16.46 1.95 -12.62
C LEU A 28 17.76 1.27 -12.19
N VAL A 29 18.05 0.12 -12.80
CA VAL A 29 19.36 -0.52 -12.81
C VAL A 29 19.86 -0.54 -14.24
N ILE A 30 20.89 0.23 -14.53
CA ILE A 30 21.44 0.49 -15.85
C ILE A 30 22.82 -0.19 -15.91
N ALA A 31 22.98 -1.19 -16.77
CA ALA A 31 24.26 -1.85 -17.00
C ALA A 31 25.03 -1.14 -18.12
N GLY A 32 26.34 -0.97 -17.95
CA GLY A 32 27.18 -0.27 -18.91
C GLY A 32 28.57 0.04 -18.35
N ALA A 33 29.61 -0.09 -19.18
CA ALA A 33 31.01 0.04 -18.75
C ALA A 33 31.45 1.50 -18.50
N GLU A 34 30.87 2.48 -19.22
CA GLU A 34 31.26 3.90 -19.16
C GLU A 34 30.02 4.80 -19.34
N ILE A 35 29.06 4.71 -18.41
CA ILE A 35 27.85 5.55 -18.44
C ILE A 35 28.19 6.96 -17.97
N ASP A 36 28.02 7.97 -18.84
CA ASP A 36 28.12 9.38 -18.44
C ASP A 36 26.85 9.81 -17.69
N GLU A 37 26.95 9.92 -16.36
CA GLU A 37 25.85 10.34 -15.49
C GLU A 37 25.29 11.73 -15.85
N ALA A 38 26.12 12.65 -16.35
CA ALA A 38 25.68 13.98 -16.74
C ALA A 38 24.87 13.93 -18.04
N GLN A 39 25.29 13.13 -19.02
CA GLN A 39 24.54 12.89 -20.26
C GLN A 39 23.19 12.21 -19.95
N LEU A 40 23.20 11.19 -19.09
CA LEU A 40 21.99 10.50 -18.64
C LEU A 40 21.00 11.46 -17.96
N ALA A 41 21.49 12.24 -17.00
CA ALA A 41 20.66 13.20 -16.28
C ALA A 41 20.08 14.28 -17.21
N ALA A 42 20.88 14.77 -18.18
CA ALA A 42 20.42 15.72 -19.18
C ALA A 42 19.31 15.13 -20.07
N ALA A 43 19.50 13.89 -20.55
CA ALA A 43 18.52 13.23 -21.41
C ALA A 43 17.17 13.01 -20.69
N ILE A 44 17.20 12.64 -19.40
CA ILE A 44 16.00 12.50 -18.56
C ILE A 44 15.34 13.87 -18.30
N ALA A 45 16.14 14.92 -18.06
CA ALA A 45 15.63 16.27 -17.84
C ALA A 45 14.98 16.89 -19.10
N ASP A 46 15.47 16.56 -20.29
CA ASP A 46 14.93 17.05 -21.57
C ASP A 46 13.48 16.61 -21.82
N ILE A 47 13.09 15.42 -21.31
CA ILE A 47 11.70 14.95 -21.33
C ILE A 47 10.88 15.42 -20.10
N GLY A 48 11.50 16.22 -19.23
CA GLY A 48 10.86 16.81 -18.05
C GLY A 48 10.72 15.87 -16.86
N ALA A 49 11.45 14.74 -16.83
CA ALA A 49 11.56 13.88 -15.66
C ALA A 49 12.73 14.35 -14.77
N GLU A 50 12.83 13.83 -13.55
CA GLU A 50 13.83 14.29 -12.59
C GLU A 50 14.58 13.13 -11.94
N VAL A 51 15.90 13.09 -12.11
CA VAL A 51 16.77 12.17 -11.37
C VAL A 51 16.83 12.63 -9.91
N ARG A 52 16.29 11.82 -9.00
CA ARG A 52 16.26 12.09 -7.55
C ARG A 52 17.55 11.66 -6.86
N SER A 53 18.13 10.56 -7.31
CA SER A 53 19.41 10.04 -6.84
C SER A 53 20.01 9.15 -7.89
N SER A 54 21.34 9.11 -7.95
CA SER A 54 22.11 8.12 -8.69
C SER A 54 23.24 7.57 -7.81
N GLU A 55 23.60 6.31 -8.03
CA GLU A 55 24.72 5.64 -7.38
C GLU A 55 25.41 4.72 -8.39
N THR A 56 26.72 4.90 -8.57
CA THR A 56 27.54 3.98 -9.37
C THR A 56 27.65 2.63 -8.66
N VAL A 57 27.37 1.55 -9.38
CA VAL A 57 27.47 0.18 -8.88
C VAL A 57 28.42 -0.64 -9.76
N GLU A 58 28.81 -1.83 -9.30
CA GLU A 58 29.62 -2.72 -10.12
C GLU A 58 28.88 -3.05 -11.44
N GLY A 59 29.51 -2.67 -12.56
CA GLY A 59 28.95 -2.90 -13.90
C GLY A 59 27.90 -1.89 -14.38
N GLY A 60 27.69 -0.76 -13.68
CA GLY A 60 26.84 0.32 -14.19
C GLY A 60 26.35 1.33 -13.15
N LEU A 61 25.07 1.72 -13.24
CA LEU A 61 24.45 2.77 -12.45
C LEU A 61 23.09 2.34 -11.91
N LYS A 62 22.77 2.71 -10.66
CA LYS A 62 21.40 2.71 -10.15
C LYS A 62 20.89 4.14 -10.06
N ALA A 63 19.65 4.38 -10.47
CA ALA A 63 19.05 5.70 -10.42
C ALA A 63 17.59 5.63 -9.97
N LEU A 64 17.16 6.63 -9.20
CA LEU A 64 15.75 6.88 -8.89
C LEU A 64 15.29 8.06 -9.73
N VAL A 65 14.30 7.84 -10.60
CA VAL A 65 13.80 8.86 -11.52
C VAL A 65 12.34 9.16 -11.23
N ALA A 66 12.04 10.37 -10.76
CA ALA A 66 10.67 10.83 -10.58
C ALA A 66 10.05 11.21 -11.92
N CYS A 67 8.81 10.76 -12.13
CA CYS A 67 8.02 11.05 -13.33
C CYS A 67 6.72 11.77 -12.96
N SER A 68 6.07 12.38 -13.94
CA SER A 68 4.80 13.09 -13.81
C SER A 68 3.58 12.18 -14.00
N GLY A 69 3.79 10.94 -14.46
CA GLY A 69 2.76 9.94 -14.76
C GLY A 69 3.34 8.74 -15.50
N THR A 70 2.51 7.72 -15.75
CA THR A 70 2.91 6.44 -16.36
C THR A 70 3.42 6.59 -17.80
N ALA A 71 2.87 7.54 -18.58
CA ALA A 71 3.35 7.82 -19.93
C ALA A 71 4.83 8.26 -19.92
N GLN A 72 5.21 9.16 -18.99
CA GLN A 72 6.59 9.64 -18.87
C GLN A 72 7.54 8.55 -18.35
N GLN A 73 7.06 7.58 -17.56
CA GLN A 73 7.86 6.42 -17.16
C GLN A 73 8.33 5.62 -18.39
N ALA A 74 7.44 5.36 -19.35
CA ALA A 74 7.80 4.67 -20.59
C ALA A 74 8.78 5.49 -21.46
N GLU A 75 8.62 6.82 -21.49
CA GLU A 75 9.56 7.73 -22.16
C GLU A 75 10.95 7.69 -21.51
N VAL A 76 11.04 7.69 -20.17
CA VAL A 76 12.31 7.56 -19.43
C VAL A 76 13.06 6.31 -19.86
N LEU A 77 12.40 5.14 -19.89
CA LEU A 77 13.06 3.90 -20.32
C LEU A 77 13.59 4.00 -21.75
N SER A 78 12.79 4.53 -22.67
CA SER A 78 13.15 4.70 -24.08
C SER A 78 14.32 5.67 -24.30
N VAL A 79 14.47 6.68 -23.43
CA VAL A 79 15.59 7.64 -23.49
C VAL A 79 16.85 7.03 -22.89
N VAL A 80 16.73 6.38 -21.73
CA VAL A 80 17.87 5.75 -21.04
C VAL A 80 18.51 4.66 -21.90
N GLU A 81 17.72 3.85 -22.62
CA GLU A 81 18.22 2.83 -23.56
C GLU A 81 19.07 3.39 -24.71
N LYS A 82 18.95 4.68 -25.02
CA LYS A 82 19.67 5.34 -26.12
C LYS A 82 20.90 6.13 -25.66
N VAL A 83 21.15 6.18 -24.36
CA VAL A 83 22.33 6.87 -23.81
C VAL A 83 23.58 6.05 -24.14
N ASP A 84 24.62 6.73 -24.60
CA ASP A 84 25.88 6.09 -24.95
C ASP A 84 26.48 5.38 -23.73
N GLY A 85 27.01 4.17 -23.93
CA GLY A 85 27.59 3.36 -22.86
C GLY A 85 26.58 2.55 -22.04
N VAL A 86 25.26 2.65 -22.33
CA VAL A 86 24.23 1.77 -21.75
C VAL A 86 24.11 0.48 -22.56
N ASP A 87 24.34 -0.67 -21.91
CA ASP A 87 24.17 -2.00 -22.49
C ASP A 87 22.73 -2.52 -22.30
N SER A 88 22.14 -2.26 -21.12
CA SER A 88 20.76 -2.63 -20.80
C SER A 88 20.23 -1.81 -19.64
N VAL A 89 18.91 -1.63 -19.57
CA VAL A 89 18.23 -1.06 -18.41
C VAL A 89 17.15 -2.01 -17.93
N SER A 90 17.04 -2.16 -16.62
CA SER A 90 15.88 -2.75 -15.97
C SER A 90 15.26 -1.71 -15.03
N SER A 91 13.94 -1.80 -14.84
CA SER A 91 13.20 -0.84 -14.03
C SER A 91 12.18 -1.53 -13.15
N SER A 92 11.92 -0.91 -12.00
CA SER A 92 10.76 -1.22 -11.17
C SER A 92 10.02 0.07 -10.79
N ASP A 93 8.69 -0.01 -10.72
CA ASP A 93 7.87 1.09 -10.24
C ASP A 93 7.88 1.08 -8.71
N THR A 94 8.43 2.13 -8.13
CA THR A 94 8.64 2.23 -6.68
C THR A 94 7.33 2.26 -5.88
N THR A 95 6.24 2.75 -6.48
CA THR A 95 4.92 2.72 -5.84
C THR A 95 4.41 1.29 -5.78
N PHE A 96 4.54 0.51 -6.86
CA PHE A 96 4.14 -0.90 -6.86
C PHE A 96 5.03 -1.74 -5.93
N ASP A 97 6.34 -1.51 -5.94
CA ASP A 97 7.29 -2.19 -5.04
C ASP A 97 6.92 -2.00 -3.57
N LEU A 98 6.50 -0.79 -3.18
CA LEU A 98 6.07 -0.49 -1.82
C LEU A 98 4.81 -1.27 -1.39
N HIS A 99 4.00 -1.74 -2.35
CA HIS A 99 2.79 -2.50 -2.09
C HIS A 99 3.00 -4.02 -2.15
N VAL A 100 4.20 -4.50 -2.49
CA VAL A 100 4.52 -5.93 -2.42
C VAL A 100 4.32 -6.42 -0.99
N ASP A 101 3.57 -7.51 -0.83
CA ASP A 101 3.14 -8.10 0.45
C ASP A 101 2.23 -7.21 1.33
N GLY A 102 1.72 -6.11 0.78
CA GLY A 102 0.80 -5.21 1.46
C GLY A 102 1.49 -4.29 2.47
N LYS A 103 0.72 -3.35 3.04
CA LYS A 103 1.26 -2.28 3.90
C LYS A 103 1.09 -2.53 5.40
N ILE A 104 0.44 -3.63 5.78
CA ILE A 104 0.15 -3.95 7.18
C ILE A 104 0.55 -5.38 7.52
N VAL A 105 0.86 -5.61 8.80
CA VAL A 105 1.21 -6.93 9.33
C VAL A 105 0.59 -7.11 10.72
N VAL A 106 0.17 -8.33 11.04
CA VAL A 106 -0.25 -8.68 12.40
C VAL A 106 0.97 -9.10 13.20
N SER A 107 1.20 -8.44 14.33
CA SER A 107 2.30 -8.74 15.24
C SER A 107 1.78 -9.03 16.64
N PRO A 108 2.30 -10.05 17.35
CA PRO A 108 1.87 -10.35 18.70
C PRO A 108 2.27 -9.24 19.67
N ARG A 109 1.34 -8.83 20.53
CA ARG A 109 1.61 -7.85 21.59
C ARG A 109 2.51 -8.39 22.70
N ILE A 110 2.43 -9.69 22.96
CA ILE A 110 3.22 -10.39 23.98
C ILE A 110 4.00 -11.53 23.31
N PRO A 111 5.28 -11.72 23.64
CA PRO A 111 6.03 -12.86 23.14
C PRO A 111 5.55 -14.14 23.82
N ILE A 112 5.44 -15.23 23.06
CA ILE A 112 5.20 -16.58 23.59
C ILE A 112 6.52 -17.34 23.41
N VAL A 113 7.29 -17.44 24.50
CA VAL A 113 8.66 -17.97 24.47
C VAL A 113 8.76 -19.43 24.93
N GLY A 114 7.73 -19.96 25.58
CA GLY A 114 7.72 -21.32 26.07
C GLY A 114 6.32 -21.88 26.35
N PRO A 115 6.26 -23.10 26.91
CA PRO A 115 5.01 -23.80 27.19
C PRO A 115 4.12 -23.06 28.21
N ASP A 116 4.71 -22.38 29.18
CA ASP A 116 3.96 -21.68 30.23
C ASP A 116 3.25 -20.45 29.66
N GLU A 117 3.92 -19.63 28.83
CA GLU A 117 3.28 -18.51 28.14
C GLU A 117 2.20 -19.01 27.18
N LEU A 118 2.44 -20.12 26.48
CA LEU A 118 1.45 -20.72 25.58
C LEU A 118 0.20 -21.17 26.35
N ALA A 119 0.37 -21.84 27.50
CA ALA A 119 -0.73 -22.30 28.34
C ALA A 119 -1.55 -21.14 28.95
N MET A 120 -0.92 -19.96 29.15
CA MET A 120 -1.61 -18.74 29.60
C MET A 120 -2.33 -18.01 28.47
N ALA A 121 -1.66 -17.81 27.33
CA ALA A 121 -2.19 -17.08 26.18
C ALA A 121 -3.25 -17.88 25.41
N TYR A 122 -3.19 -19.20 25.51
CA TYR A 122 -4.09 -20.13 24.84
C TYR A 122 -4.63 -21.17 25.81
N THR A 123 -4.95 -22.37 25.34
CA THR A 123 -5.50 -23.45 26.15
C THR A 123 -4.45 -23.95 27.16
N PRO A 124 -4.82 -24.17 28.44
CA PRO A 124 -6.17 -24.03 29.01
C PRO A 124 -6.51 -22.63 29.56
N GLY A 125 -5.55 -21.72 29.69
CA GLY A 125 -5.71 -20.43 30.36
C GLY A 125 -6.77 -19.50 29.77
N VAL A 126 -6.80 -19.38 28.44
CA VAL A 126 -7.74 -18.50 27.71
C VAL A 126 -9.20 -18.82 28.00
N GLY A 127 -9.52 -20.10 28.30
CA GLY A 127 -10.89 -20.52 28.62
C GLY A 127 -11.48 -19.77 29.81
N ARG A 128 -10.67 -19.45 30.83
CA ARG A 128 -11.11 -18.67 32.00
C ARG A 128 -11.48 -17.23 31.62
N VAL A 129 -10.73 -16.64 30.69
CA VAL A 129 -11.00 -15.28 30.19
C VAL A 129 -12.27 -15.29 29.35
N SER A 130 -12.46 -16.29 28.48
CA SER A 130 -13.68 -16.46 27.69
C SER A 130 -14.92 -16.65 28.56
N THR A 131 -14.86 -17.51 29.58
CA THR A 131 -15.97 -17.70 30.54
C THR A 131 -16.29 -16.39 31.26
N HIS A 132 -15.29 -15.66 31.70
CA HIS A 132 -15.50 -14.38 32.37
C HIS A 132 -16.18 -13.34 31.45
N ILE A 133 -15.79 -13.25 30.17
CA ILE A 133 -16.44 -12.35 29.21
C ILE A 133 -17.89 -12.80 28.92
N ALA A 134 -18.16 -14.12 28.92
CA ALA A 134 -19.52 -14.62 28.76
C ALA A 134 -20.43 -14.23 29.94
N GLU A 135 -19.89 -14.20 31.16
CA GLU A 135 -20.59 -13.77 32.38
C GLU A 135 -20.72 -12.24 32.48
N GLU A 136 -19.67 -11.51 32.08
CA GLU A 136 -19.59 -10.05 32.08
C GLU A 136 -19.14 -9.54 30.70
N PRO A 137 -20.08 -9.30 29.76
CA PRO A 137 -19.74 -8.92 28.38
C PRO A 137 -18.91 -7.64 28.27
N SER A 138 -19.00 -6.70 29.21
CA SER A 138 -18.18 -5.48 29.17
C SER A 138 -16.68 -5.74 29.38
N ALA A 139 -16.32 -6.89 29.96
CA ALA A 139 -14.93 -7.28 30.19
C ALA A 139 -14.14 -7.45 28.88
N VAL A 140 -14.81 -7.60 27.73
CA VAL A 140 -14.18 -7.63 26.40
C VAL A 140 -13.30 -6.40 26.13
N TRP A 141 -13.70 -5.23 26.63
CA TRP A 141 -12.95 -3.98 26.48
C TRP A 141 -11.63 -3.97 27.25
N ARG A 142 -11.52 -4.80 28.30
CA ARG A 142 -10.34 -4.89 29.15
C ARG A 142 -9.41 -6.03 28.75
N PHE A 143 -9.95 -7.18 28.39
CA PHE A 143 -9.20 -8.42 28.21
C PHE A 143 -8.94 -8.80 26.75
N THR A 144 -9.27 -7.91 25.80
CA THR A 144 -8.99 -8.11 24.38
C THR A 144 -8.41 -6.85 23.74
N GLY A 145 -8.02 -6.93 22.46
CA GLY A 145 -7.60 -5.77 21.67
C GLY A 145 -8.75 -4.82 21.28
N ARG A 146 -10.02 -5.16 21.59
CA ARG A 146 -11.20 -4.43 21.09
C ARG A 146 -11.14 -2.92 21.34
N SER A 147 -10.64 -2.50 22.51
CA SER A 147 -10.57 -1.08 22.87
C SER A 147 -9.68 -0.23 21.95
N ASN A 148 -8.74 -0.85 21.23
CA ASN A 148 -7.83 -0.17 20.30
C ASN A 148 -8.06 -0.56 18.84
N ALA A 149 -9.02 -1.45 18.56
CA ALA A 149 -9.23 -2.02 17.24
C ALA A 149 -10.30 -1.24 16.46
N VAL A 150 -10.00 -0.87 15.20
CA VAL A 150 -10.95 -0.22 14.29
C VAL A 150 -11.06 -1.01 12.99
N ALA A 151 -12.28 -1.22 12.49
CA ALA A 151 -12.48 -1.70 11.12
C ALA A 151 -12.53 -0.51 10.16
N VAL A 152 -11.74 -0.53 9.10
CA VAL A 152 -11.87 0.38 7.96
C VAL A 152 -12.74 -0.35 6.93
N LEU A 153 -14.06 -0.12 6.99
CA LEU A 153 -15.07 -0.84 6.22
C LEU A 153 -15.39 -0.09 4.93
N SER A 154 -15.22 -0.77 3.80
CA SER A 154 -15.50 -0.23 2.47
C SER A 154 -16.17 -1.29 1.59
N ASN A 155 -17.03 -0.88 0.66
CA ASN A 155 -17.46 -1.73 -0.45
C ASN A 155 -16.81 -1.36 -1.79
N GLY A 156 -15.94 -0.34 -1.81
CA GLY A 156 -15.16 0.06 -2.99
C GLY A 156 -15.96 0.75 -4.08
N THR A 157 -17.12 1.33 -3.75
CA THR A 157 -18.01 1.97 -4.73
C THR A 157 -17.67 3.44 -4.99
N ALA A 158 -16.82 4.06 -4.15
CA ALA A 158 -16.41 5.46 -4.27
C ALA A 158 -14.92 5.68 -3.94
N VAL A 159 -14.03 4.86 -4.50
CA VAL A 159 -12.60 4.91 -4.16
C VAL A 159 -11.93 6.13 -4.75
N LEU A 160 -11.53 7.07 -3.90
CA LEU A 160 -10.86 8.33 -4.28
C LEU A 160 -11.61 9.09 -5.39
N GLY A 161 -11.01 9.22 -6.58
CA GLY A 161 -11.63 9.75 -7.80
C GLY A 161 -11.88 8.68 -8.87
N LEU A 162 -11.69 7.40 -8.52
CA LEU A 162 -11.78 6.26 -9.43
C LEU A 162 -13.21 5.72 -9.55
N GLY A 163 -14.07 6.06 -8.58
CA GLY A 163 -15.46 5.62 -8.55
C GLY A 163 -15.58 4.18 -8.07
N ASP A 164 -16.52 3.46 -8.69
CA ASP A 164 -16.82 2.07 -8.36
C ASP A 164 -15.84 1.12 -9.04
N ILE A 165 -14.83 0.70 -8.28
CA ILE A 165 -13.78 -0.24 -8.73
C ILE A 165 -13.84 -1.56 -7.97
N GLY A 166 -14.82 -1.71 -7.07
CA GLY A 166 -15.05 -2.91 -6.28
C GLY A 166 -14.12 -3.07 -5.07
N PRO A 167 -14.46 -4.01 -4.17
CA PRO A 167 -13.83 -4.13 -2.86
C PRO A 167 -12.36 -4.57 -2.92
N GLU A 168 -11.98 -5.45 -3.86
CA GLU A 168 -10.59 -5.89 -4.00
C GLU A 168 -9.68 -4.73 -4.44
N ALA A 169 -10.13 -3.90 -5.38
CA ALA A 169 -9.35 -2.76 -5.87
C ALA A 169 -9.27 -1.63 -4.85
N ALA A 170 -10.22 -1.56 -3.90
CA ALA A 170 -10.18 -0.62 -2.77
C ALA A 170 -9.13 -1.01 -1.70
N MET A 171 -8.71 -2.28 -1.64
CA MET A 171 -7.85 -2.82 -0.57
C MET A 171 -6.58 -1.99 -0.31
N PRO A 172 -5.80 -1.56 -1.33
CA PRO A 172 -4.62 -0.74 -1.09
C PRO A 172 -4.98 0.59 -0.41
N VAL A 173 -6.10 1.21 -0.73
CA VAL A 173 -6.52 2.46 -0.09
C VAL A 173 -6.84 2.22 1.39
N MET A 174 -7.56 1.12 1.69
CA MET A 174 -7.94 0.77 3.06
C MET A 174 -6.74 0.37 3.93
N GLU A 175 -5.76 -0.35 3.37
CA GLU A 175 -4.48 -0.57 4.05
C GLU A 175 -3.75 0.74 4.32
N GLY A 176 -3.78 1.69 3.38
CA GLY A 176 -3.20 3.03 3.56
C GLY A 176 -3.84 3.75 4.76
N LYS A 177 -5.17 3.72 4.86
CA LYS A 177 -5.90 4.28 6.01
C LYS A 177 -5.51 3.60 7.32
N ALA A 178 -5.36 2.27 7.31
CA ALA A 178 -4.91 1.53 8.49
C ALA A 178 -3.50 1.95 8.96
N VAL A 179 -2.56 2.14 8.02
CA VAL A 179 -1.22 2.69 8.33
C VAL A 179 -1.33 4.08 8.94
N LEU A 180 -2.19 4.96 8.43
CA LEU A 180 -2.38 6.31 8.98
C LEU A 180 -2.94 6.27 10.41
N PHE A 181 -3.94 5.43 10.67
CA PHE A 181 -4.48 5.22 12.03
C PHE A 181 -3.39 4.77 13.00
N LYS A 182 -2.56 3.81 12.58
CA LYS A 182 -1.49 3.29 13.43
C LYS A 182 -0.41 4.34 13.68
N GLN A 183 0.07 4.99 12.63
CA GLN A 183 1.21 5.90 12.69
C GLN A 183 0.89 7.19 13.45
N PHE A 184 -0.31 7.75 13.27
CA PHE A 184 -0.65 9.06 13.82
C PHE A 184 -1.51 9.00 15.08
N ALA A 185 -2.25 7.92 15.32
CA ALA A 185 -3.13 7.79 16.48
C ALA A 185 -2.84 6.56 17.37
N GLY A 186 -1.90 5.68 16.97
CA GLY A 186 -1.62 4.45 17.71
C GLY A 186 -2.74 3.41 17.67
N VAL A 187 -3.73 3.60 16.80
CA VAL A 187 -4.92 2.75 16.66
C VAL A 187 -4.61 1.53 15.80
N ASP A 188 -5.06 0.35 16.22
CA ASP A 188 -4.91 -0.90 15.47
C ASP A 188 -6.08 -1.04 14.49
N ALA A 189 -5.95 -0.40 13.33
CA ALA A 189 -6.95 -0.45 12.27
C ALA A 189 -6.74 -1.64 11.33
N TYR A 190 -7.84 -2.23 10.85
CA TYR A 190 -7.86 -3.37 9.94
C TYR A 190 -8.74 -3.06 8.73
N PRO A 191 -8.25 -3.24 7.49
CA PRO A 191 -9.08 -3.08 6.29
C PRO A 191 -10.11 -4.21 6.21
N VAL A 192 -11.36 -3.85 5.92
CA VAL A 192 -12.48 -4.77 5.73
C VAL A 192 -13.20 -4.34 4.45
N CYS A 193 -12.67 -4.74 3.31
CA CYS A 193 -13.35 -4.57 2.02
C CYS A 193 -14.35 -5.68 1.80
N VAL A 194 -15.60 -5.35 1.48
CA VAL A 194 -16.72 -6.31 1.43
C VAL A 194 -17.47 -6.23 0.11
N ASP A 195 -17.79 -7.39 -0.46
CA ASP A 195 -18.71 -7.50 -1.60
C ASP A 195 -20.16 -7.33 -1.10
N ALA A 196 -20.53 -6.06 -0.88
CA ALA A 196 -21.79 -5.63 -0.30
C ALA A 196 -22.37 -4.50 -1.18
N PRO A 197 -23.20 -4.82 -2.18
CA PRO A 197 -23.61 -3.87 -3.22
C PRO A 197 -24.65 -2.85 -2.73
N THR A 198 -25.29 -3.10 -1.58
CA THR A 198 -26.30 -2.19 -1.02
C THR A 198 -25.88 -1.64 0.33
N VAL A 199 -26.48 -0.50 0.69
CA VAL A 199 -26.31 0.11 2.02
C VAL A 199 -26.70 -0.87 3.13
N ASP A 200 -27.81 -1.59 2.96
CA ASP A 200 -28.29 -2.55 3.96
C ASP A 200 -27.29 -3.71 4.14
N ASP A 201 -26.65 -4.16 3.06
CA ASP A 201 -25.61 -5.19 3.14
C ASP A 201 -24.38 -4.69 3.92
N VAL A 202 -23.91 -3.47 3.64
CA VAL A 202 -22.77 -2.86 4.36
C VAL A 202 -23.11 -2.67 5.84
N VAL A 203 -24.32 -2.20 6.15
CA VAL A 203 -24.81 -2.05 7.54
C VAL A 203 -24.88 -3.41 8.23
N ALA A 204 -25.38 -4.44 7.56
CA ALA A 204 -25.46 -5.80 8.10
C ALA A 204 -24.06 -6.35 8.41
N VAL A 205 -23.09 -6.17 7.51
CA VAL A 205 -21.70 -6.59 7.76
C VAL A 205 -21.09 -5.81 8.91
N GLY A 206 -21.21 -4.49 8.92
CA GLY A 206 -20.71 -3.64 9.99
C GLY A 206 -21.27 -4.03 11.37
N ALA A 207 -22.58 -4.30 11.44
CA ALA A 207 -23.23 -4.77 12.66
C ALA A 207 -22.74 -6.16 13.09
N ALA A 208 -22.54 -7.08 12.14
CA ALA A 208 -22.07 -8.44 12.41
C ALA A 208 -20.63 -8.48 12.96
N ILE A 209 -19.75 -7.60 12.48
CA ILE A 209 -18.33 -7.57 12.90
C ILE A 209 -18.09 -6.66 14.12
N ALA A 210 -19.06 -5.83 14.51
CA ALA A 210 -18.97 -4.90 15.63
C ALA A 210 -18.49 -5.52 16.98
N PRO A 211 -18.74 -6.80 17.32
CA PRO A 211 -18.20 -7.41 18.54
C PRO A 211 -16.66 -7.43 18.61
N THR A 212 -15.97 -7.42 17.46
CA THR A 212 -14.50 -7.46 17.36
C THR A 212 -13.86 -6.08 17.57
N PHE A 213 -14.54 -5.03 17.11
CA PHE A 213 -13.96 -3.69 16.98
C PHE A 213 -14.48 -2.73 18.05
N GLY A 214 -13.64 -1.76 18.41
CA GLY A 214 -13.99 -0.62 19.24
C GLY A 214 -14.63 0.52 18.44
N GLY A 215 -14.39 0.55 17.12
CA GLY A 215 -15.02 1.47 16.18
C GLY A 215 -15.08 0.92 14.77
N ILE A 216 -16.02 1.44 13.97
CA ILE A 216 -16.14 1.19 12.53
C ILE A 216 -15.95 2.53 11.82
N ASN A 217 -14.95 2.59 10.95
CA ASN A 217 -14.69 3.71 10.05
C ASN A 217 -15.20 3.32 8.66
N LEU A 218 -16.32 3.90 8.23
CA LEU A 218 -16.81 3.74 6.86
C LEU A 218 -15.94 4.58 5.93
N GLU A 219 -15.45 4.00 4.84
CA GLU A 219 -14.55 4.66 3.89
C GLU A 219 -14.84 4.19 2.46
N ASP A 220 -14.93 5.14 1.52
CA ASP A 220 -15.08 4.91 0.07
C ASP A 220 -16.08 3.80 -0.37
#